data_AF-A0A7U9T3Z9-F1
#
_entry.id   AF-A0A7U9T3Z9-F1
#
_cell.length_a   1.000
_cell.length_b   1.000
_cell.length_c   1.000
_cell.angle_alpha   90.00
_cell.angle_beta   90.00
_cell.angle_gamma   90.00
#
_symmetry.space_group_name_H-M   'P 1'
#
loop_
_entity.id
_entity.type
_entity.pdbx_description
1 polymer ?
#
loop_
_entity_poly.entity_id
_entity_poly.type
_entity_poly.pdbx_seq_one_letter_code
_entity_poly.pdbx_strand_id
1 'polypeptide(L)'
;MDDKQKGTILTLLKTDEINRNYVNNYWFSYEDFLDPKDDFTDFSCERLDGKQRYITLIENLLNADDTAKIFVQIYGFEENGSGQFIYADTLIIFSKLLLDKVKQIFNGPKDIFPSDIGEEIELLHPTFLIGKNGKLIPGTKLIDENYFIYYCWWD
;
A
#
# COMPACT_ATOMS: atom_id res chain seq x y z
N MET A 1 4.35 11.34 4.58
CA MET A 1 2.91 11.59 4.34
C MET A 1 2.51 13.00 4.78
N ASP A 2 1.65 13.68 4.02
CA ASP A 2 1.16 15.04 4.32
C ASP A 2 0.09 15.05 5.44
N ASP A 3 0.07 16.10 6.28
CA ASP A 3 -0.88 16.21 7.40
C ASP A 3 -2.35 16.14 6.97
N LYS A 4 -2.70 16.68 5.79
CA LYS A 4 -4.08 16.58 5.28
C LYS A 4 -4.43 15.14 4.92
N GLN A 5 -3.51 14.42 4.29
CA GLN A 5 -3.69 13.01 3.97
C GLN A 5 -3.84 12.17 5.24
N LYS A 6 -2.99 12.39 6.25
CA LYS A 6 -3.10 11.76 7.59
C LYS A 6 -4.45 12.03 8.24
N GLY A 7 -4.89 13.30 8.26
CA GLY A 7 -6.17 13.69 8.83
C GLY A 7 -7.37 13.05 8.13
N THR A 8 -7.34 12.95 6.80
CA THR A 8 -8.37 12.24 6.03
C THR A 8 -8.39 10.75 6.35
N ILE A 9 -7.23 10.09 6.39
CA ILE A 9 -7.12 8.66 6.73
C ILE A 9 -7.77 8.40 8.10
N LEU A 10 -7.37 9.15 9.13
CA LEU A 10 -7.90 8.97 10.49
C LEU A 10 -9.40 9.21 10.56
N THR A 11 -9.90 10.25 9.87
CA THR A 11 -11.34 10.55 9.85
C THR A 11 -12.14 9.39 9.26
N LEU A 12 -11.64 8.80 8.17
CA LEU A 12 -12.29 7.68 7.50
C LEU A 12 -12.30 6.43 8.38
N LEU A 13 -11.13 6.03 8.90
CA LEU A 13 -11.01 4.84 9.74
C LEU A 13 -11.85 4.95 11.02
N LYS A 14 -11.85 6.11 11.69
CA LYS A 14 -12.70 6.37 12.86
C LYS A 14 -14.19 6.33 12.52
N THR A 15 -14.57 6.88 11.37
CA THR A 15 -15.97 6.85 10.91
C THR A 15 -16.43 5.42 10.63
N ASP A 16 -15.58 4.64 9.96
CA ASP A 16 -15.85 3.23 9.66
C ASP A 16 -15.92 2.39 10.93
N GLU A 17 -15.05 2.61 11.91
CA GLU A 17 -15.11 1.97 13.23
C GLU A 17 -16.41 2.31 13.98
N ILE A 18 -16.78 3.60 14.08
CA ILE A 18 -18.01 4.05 14.73
C ILE A 18 -19.25 3.41 14.10
N ASN A 19 -19.26 3.30 12.76
CA ASN A 19 -20.37 2.71 12.01
C ASN A 19 -20.30 1.19 11.91
N ARG A 20 -19.21 0.56 12.39
CA ARG A 20 -18.89 -0.86 12.18
C ARG A 20 -18.94 -1.27 10.72
N ASN A 21 -18.47 -0.39 9.84
CA ASN A 21 -18.46 -0.57 8.39
C ASN A 21 -17.03 -0.77 7.89
N TYR A 22 -16.63 -2.02 7.70
CA TYR A 22 -15.28 -2.38 7.24
C TYR A 22 -15.26 -2.83 5.78
N VAL A 23 -16.22 -2.33 4.99
CA VAL A 23 -16.38 -2.71 3.58
C VAL A 23 -15.46 -1.91 2.66
N ASN A 24 -14.98 -0.74 3.11
CA ASN A 24 -14.13 0.12 2.30
C ASN A 24 -12.66 -0.27 2.42
N ASN A 25 -11.95 -0.26 1.29
CA ASN A 25 -10.50 -0.33 1.24
C ASN A 25 -9.92 1.06 1.01
N TYR A 26 -8.87 1.39 1.75
CA TYR A 26 -8.17 2.66 1.64
C TYR A 26 -6.73 2.43 1.24
N TRP A 27 -6.28 3.18 0.24
CA TRP A 27 -4.93 3.11 -0.29
C TRP A 27 -4.23 4.46 -0.24
N PHE A 28 -2.92 4.44 -0.18
CA PHE A 28 -2.06 5.61 -0.32
C PHE A 28 -0.76 5.26 -1.05
N SER A 29 0.06 6.26 -1.38
CA SER A 29 1.31 6.03 -2.14
C SER A 29 2.31 5.22 -1.33
N TYR A 30 3.00 4.28 -1.97
CA TYR A 30 4.11 3.55 -1.34
C TYR A 30 5.26 4.47 -0.91
N GLU A 31 5.45 5.62 -1.57
CA GLU A 31 6.47 6.59 -1.18
C GLU A 31 6.20 7.16 0.21
N ASP A 32 4.92 7.42 0.53
CA ASP A 32 4.52 7.94 1.83
C ASP A 32 4.67 6.87 2.93
N PHE A 33 4.53 5.59 2.56
CA PHE A 33 4.73 4.45 3.45
C PHE A 33 6.20 4.19 3.75
N LEU A 34 7.07 4.32 2.74
CA LEU A 34 8.50 4.03 2.86
C LEU A 34 9.32 5.23 3.34
N ASP A 35 8.69 6.38 3.62
CA ASP A 35 9.37 7.54 4.22
C ASP A 35 9.90 7.16 5.63
N PRO A 36 11.22 7.14 5.86
CA PRO A 36 11.79 6.79 7.16
C PRO A 36 11.63 7.92 8.20
N LYS A 37 11.23 9.13 7.77
CA LYS A 37 10.97 10.27 8.67
C LYS A 37 9.53 10.32 9.14
N ASP A 38 8.66 9.49 8.57
CA ASP A 38 7.25 9.43 8.93
C ASP A 38 6.97 8.23 9.84
N ASP A 39 6.60 8.53 11.09
CA ASP A 39 6.23 7.57 12.14
C ASP A 39 4.73 7.25 12.14
N PHE A 40 3.95 7.84 11.23
CA PHE A 40 2.51 7.61 11.12
C PHE A 40 2.16 6.22 10.59
N THR A 41 3.10 5.53 9.95
CA THR A 41 2.92 4.16 9.45
C THR A 41 3.78 3.23 10.27
N ASP A 42 3.16 2.25 10.91
CA ASP A 42 3.91 1.22 11.65
C ASP A 42 4.20 0.04 10.74
N PHE A 43 5.46 -0.38 10.74
CA PHE A 43 5.91 -1.59 10.06
C PHE A 43 5.88 -2.69 11.12
N SER A 44 4.85 -3.54 11.06
CA SER A 44 4.61 -4.60 12.04
C SER A 44 5.85 -5.46 12.36
N CYS A 45 6.81 -5.58 11.44
CA CYS A 45 7.91 -6.55 11.59
C CYS A 45 9.34 -5.99 11.60
N GLU A 46 9.65 -4.80 11.06
CA GLU A 46 11.04 -4.35 10.93
C GLU A 46 11.23 -2.84 11.13
N ARG A 47 11.76 -2.45 12.29
CA ARG A 47 12.19 -1.07 12.59
C ARG A 47 13.22 -0.59 11.56
N LEU A 48 12.82 0.38 10.73
CA LEU A 48 13.62 1.27 9.86
C LEU A 48 14.60 0.64 8.84
N ASP A 49 15.45 -0.31 9.20
CA ASP A 49 16.37 -1.01 8.28
C ASP A 49 15.60 -1.86 7.24
N GLY A 50 14.36 -2.23 7.54
CA GLY A 50 13.47 -2.95 6.64
C GLY A 50 12.99 -2.12 5.44
N LYS A 51 12.64 -0.83 5.62
CA LYS A 51 12.02 0.01 4.57
C LYS A 51 12.88 0.11 3.30
N GLN A 52 14.20 0.27 3.44
CA GLN A 52 15.13 0.41 2.30
C GLN A 52 15.15 -0.81 1.36
N ARG A 53 14.88 -1.98 1.92
CA ARG A 53 14.82 -3.24 1.18
C ARG A 53 13.56 -3.32 0.32
N TYR A 54 12.42 -2.90 0.87
CA TYR A 54 11.18 -2.73 0.10
C TYR A 54 11.32 -1.68 -1.01
N ILE A 55 12.03 -0.57 -0.75
CA ILE A 55 12.35 0.43 -1.78
C ILE A 55 13.09 -0.22 -2.94
N THR A 56 14.14 -0.99 -2.67
CA THR A 56 14.93 -1.68 -3.73
C THR A 56 14.06 -2.63 -4.57
N LEU A 57 13.15 -3.38 -3.94
CA LEU A 57 12.22 -4.27 -4.65
C LEU A 57 11.30 -3.50 -5.59
N ILE A 58 10.73 -2.40 -5.10
CA ILE A 58 9.85 -1.53 -5.87
C ILE A 58 10.61 -0.84 -7.01
N GLU A 59 11.84 -0.37 -6.78
CA GLU A 59 12.70 0.19 -7.81
C GLU A 59 13.01 -0.84 -8.91
N ASN A 60 13.27 -2.10 -8.55
CA ASN A 60 13.47 -3.17 -9.54
C ASN A 60 12.22 -3.42 -10.40
N LEU A 61 11.03 -3.34 -9.79
CA LEU A 61 9.77 -3.40 -10.54
C LEU A 61 9.63 -2.19 -11.48
N LEU A 62 9.86 -0.98 -10.98
CA LEU A 62 9.76 0.25 -11.76
C LEU A 62 10.80 0.33 -12.88
N ASN A 63 11.97 -0.30 -12.72
CA ASN A 63 12.95 -0.44 -13.80
C ASN A 63 12.49 -1.39 -14.90
N ALA A 64 11.66 -2.38 -14.56
CA ALA A 64 11.10 -3.33 -15.52
C ALA A 64 9.79 -2.83 -16.16
N ASP A 65 9.02 -2.01 -15.43
CA ASP A 65 7.83 -1.29 -15.90
C ASP A 65 7.78 0.09 -15.24
N ASP A 66 8.28 1.10 -15.97
CA ASP A 66 8.35 2.49 -15.53
C ASP A 66 6.97 3.16 -15.46
N THR A 67 5.93 2.50 -15.96
CA THR A 67 4.56 2.95 -15.90
C THR A 67 3.76 2.33 -14.75
N ALA A 68 4.37 1.43 -13.99
CA ALA A 68 3.70 0.76 -12.88
C ALA A 68 3.24 1.76 -11.80
N LYS A 69 2.08 1.49 -11.19
CA LYS A 69 1.54 2.27 -10.07
C LYS A 69 1.51 1.37 -8.85
N ILE A 70 2.03 1.86 -7.73
CA ILE A 70 2.19 1.07 -6.52
C ILE A 70 1.54 1.83 -5.36
N PHE A 71 0.66 1.15 -4.67
CA PHE A 71 -0.05 1.68 -3.51
C PHE A 71 0.11 0.74 -2.33
N VAL A 72 -0.25 1.22 -1.15
CA VAL A 72 -0.25 0.43 0.08
C VAL A 72 -1.65 0.46 0.67
N GLN A 73 -2.16 -0.71 1.04
CA GLN A 73 -3.47 -0.85 1.66
C GLN A 73 -3.40 -0.68 3.17
N ILE A 74 -4.37 0.08 3.70
CA ILE A 74 -4.55 0.33 5.13
C ILE A 74 -5.48 -0.73 5.73
N TYR A 75 -5.11 -1.29 6.88
CA TYR A 75 -5.86 -2.32 7.60
C TYR A 75 -6.44 -1.87 8.94
N GLY A 76 -5.90 -0.80 9.50
CA GLY A 76 -6.36 -0.30 10.79
C GLY A 76 -5.55 0.88 11.28
N PHE A 77 -5.88 1.32 12.48
CA PHE A 77 -5.13 2.35 13.19
C PHE A 77 -5.11 2.04 14.68
N GLU A 78 -4.11 2.58 15.35
CA GLU A 78 -4.03 2.61 16.80
C GLU A 78 -3.81 4.04 17.29
N GLU A 79 -4.37 4.32 18.46
CA GLU A 79 -4.16 5.56 19.19
C GLU A 79 -3.72 5.20 20.60
N ASN A 80 -2.48 5.54 20.93
CA ASN A 80 -1.92 5.31 22.24
C ASN A 80 -1.29 6.60 22.80
N GLY A 81 -0.83 6.56 24.05
CA GLY A 81 -0.23 7.74 24.71
C GLY A 81 1.01 8.30 24.02
N SER A 82 1.60 7.60 23.05
CA SER A 82 2.74 8.05 22.24
C SER A 82 2.36 8.62 20.86
N GLY A 83 1.13 8.46 20.39
CA GLY A 83 0.69 9.00 19.11
C GLY A 83 -0.41 8.17 18.44
N GLN A 84 -0.68 8.53 17.19
CA GLN A 84 -1.60 7.82 16.30
C GLN A 84 -0.80 7.28 15.12
N PHE A 85 -1.03 6.02 14.76
CA PHE A 85 -0.40 5.40 13.60
C PHE A 85 -1.37 4.42 12.92
N ILE A 86 -1.05 4.09 11.67
CA ILE A 86 -1.85 3.16 10.86
C ILE A 86 -1.05 1.89 10.56
N TYR A 87 -1.80 0.80 10.41
CA TYR A 87 -1.29 -0.47 9.91
C TYR A 87 -1.47 -0.55 8.40
N ALA A 88 -0.37 -0.81 7.70
CA ALA A 88 -0.34 -0.96 6.25
C ALA A 88 0.88 -1.81 5.88
N ASP A 89 0.71 -2.84 5.06
CA ASP A 89 1.81 -3.76 4.69
C ASP A 89 1.66 -4.39 3.30
N THR A 90 0.45 -4.36 2.74
CA THR A 90 0.16 -4.98 1.45
C THR A 90 0.30 -3.97 0.34
N LEU A 91 1.19 -4.27 -0.59
CA LEU A 91 1.35 -3.54 -1.83
C LEU A 91 0.24 -3.93 -2.81
N ILE A 92 -0.37 -2.92 -3.42
CA ILE A 92 -1.24 -3.07 -4.58
C ILE A 92 -0.48 -2.55 -5.78
N ILE A 93 -0.25 -3.41 -6.77
CA ILE A 93 0.65 -3.17 -7.87
C ILE A 93 -0.16 -3.21 -9.18
N PHE A 94 -0.16 -2.09 -9.90
CA PHE A 94 -0.64 -2.03 -11.27
C PHE A 94 0.57 -2.11 -12.18
N SER A 95 0.66 -3.16 -13.01
CA SER A 95 1.83 -3.42 -13.84
C SER A 95 1.44 -4.07 -15.17
N LYS A 96 2.17 -3.75 -16.24
CA LYS A 96 2.06 -4.41 -17.57
C LYS A 96 2.79 -5.75 -17.61
N LEU A 97 3.68 -5.99 -16.66
CA LEU A 97 4.39 -7.27 -16.53
C LEU A 97 3.42 -8.36 -16.08
N LEU A 98 3.58 -9.56 -16.63
CA LEU A 98 2.86 -10.76 -16.21
C LEU A 98 3.27 -11.18 -14.79
N LEU A 99 2.38 -11.90 -14.10
CA LEU A 99 2.56 -12.35 -12.72
C LEU A 99 3.89 -13.09 -12.49
N ASP A 100 4.29 -13.97 -13.41
CA ASP A 100 5.57 -14.71 -13.31
C ASP A 100 6.78 -13.77 -13.24
N LYS A 101 6.72 -12.64 -13.98
CA LYS A 101 7.80 -11.66 -13.97
C LYS A 101 7.81 -10.86 -12.68
N VAL A 102 6.64 -10.47 -12.17
CA VAL A 102 6.52 -9.79 -10.88
C VAL A 102 7.01 -10.73 -9.76
N LYS A 103 6.59 -11.99 -9.76
CA LYS A 103 7.08 -13.03 -8.85
C LYS A 103 8.60 -13.18 -8.91
N GLN A 104 9.19 -13.18 -10.10
CA GLN A 104 10.64 -13.26 -10.25
C GLN A 104 11.35 -12.06 -9.59
N ILE A 105 10.80 -10.85 -9.72
CA ILE A 105 11.39 -9.64 -9.14
C ILE A 105 11.29 -9.68 -7.61
N PHE A 106 10.11 -9.98 -7.07
CA PHE A 106 9.85 -9.95 -5.63
C PHE A 106 10.48 -11.13 -4.87
N ASN A 107 10.70 -12.27 -5.54
CA ASN A 107 11.43 -13.42 -4.97
C ASN A 107 12.93 -13.43 -5.34
N GLY A 108 13.43 -12.39 -5.99
CA GLY A 108 14.84 -12.28 -6.37
C GLY A 108 15.80 -12.19 -5.18
N PRO A 109 15.50 -11.36 -4.16
CA PRO A 109 16.28 -11.32 -2.93
C PRO A 109 16.18 -12.62 -2.12
N LYS A 110 17.21 -12.91 -1.31
CA LYS A 110 17.26 -14.13 -0.48
C LYS A 110 16.81 -13.92 0.97
N ASP A 111 16.72 -12.66 1.36
CA ASP A 111 16.59 -12.18 2.75
C ASP A 111 15.28 -11.42 3.00
N ILE A 112 14.58 -11.05 1.92
CA ILE A 112 13.24 -10.48 1.93
C ILE A 112 12.45 -11.21 0.84
N PHE A 113 11.40 -11.91 1.22
CA PHE A 113 10.52 -12.59 0.26
C PHE A 113 9.09 -12.42 0.74
N PRO A 114 8.15 -12.12 -0.17
CA PRO A 114 6.76 -11.96 0.21
C PRO A 114 6.21 -13.28 0.75
N SER A 115 5.31 -13.17 1.73
CA SER A 115 4.49 -14.31 2.18
C SER A 115 3.60 -14.78 1.04
N ASP A 116 3.05 -13.84 0.26
CA ASP A 116 2.31 -14.16 -0.96
C ASP A 116 2.35 -13.03 -1.98
N ILE A 117 2.19 -13.43 -3.24
CA ILE A 117 2.02 -12.53 -4.39
C ILE A 117 1.08 -13.17 -5.40
N GLY A 118 -0.03 -12.48 -5.66
CA GLY A 118 -1.12 -12.99 -6.49
C GLY A 118 -1.74 -11.92 -7.37
N GLU A 119 -2.57 -12.37 -8.29
CA GLU A 119 -3.39 -11.50 -9.14
C GLU A 119 -4.66 -11.11 -8.39
N GLU A 120 -4.94 -9.82 -8.37
CA GLU A 120 -6.19 -9.26 -7.87
C GLU A 120 -7.11 -9.05 -9.08
N ILE A 121 -8.08 -9.94 -9.23
CA ILE A 121 -8.85 -10.02 -10.49
C ILE A 121 -9.92 -8.92 -10.52
N GLU A 122 -10.44 -8.46 -9.38
CA GLU A 122 -11.43 -7.39 -9.29
C GLU A 122 -11.35 -6.62 -7.96
N LEU A 123 -11.53 -5.30 -7.97
CA LEU A 123 -11.74 -4.52 -6.74
C LEU A 123 -13.16 -4.78 -6.21
N LEU A 124 -13.36 -5.98 -5.64
CA LEU A 124 -14.64 -6.47 -5.14
C LEU A 124 -15.24 -5.57 -4.05
N HIS A 125 -14.38 -4.78 -3.38
CA HIS A 125 -14.75 -3.84 -2.34
C HIS A 125 -14.58 -2.40 -2.81
N PRO A 126 -15.46 -1.47 -2.38
CA PRO A 126 -15.29 -0.04 -2.59
C PRO A 126 -13.89 0.40 -2.15
N THR A 127 -13.10 0.82 -3.11
CA THR A 127 -11.68 1.13 -2.89
C THR A 127 -11.43 2.60 -3.18
N PHE A 128 -10.65 3.27 -2.33
CA PHE A 128 -10.31 4.68 -2.49
C PHE A 128 -8.83 4.94 -2.28
N LEU A 129 -8.20 5.58 -3.27
CA LEU A 129 -6.89 6.19 -3.10
C LEU A 129 -7.04 7.55 -2.42
N ILE A 130 -6.31 7.73 -1.33
CA ILE A 130 -6.25 8.98 -0.56
C ILE A 130 -5.01 9.74 -1.02
N GLY A 131 -5.21 10.80 -1.79
CA GLY A 131 -4.12 11.63 -2.30
C GLY A 131 -3.47 12.50 -1.22
N LYS A 132 -2.27 13.02 -1.50
CA LYS A 132 -1.51 13.92 -0.59
C LYS A 132 -2.31 15.15 -0.12
N ASN A 133 -3.31 15.58 -0.88
CA ASN A 133 -4.19 16.70 -0.51
C ASN A 133 -5.44 16.28 0.30
N GLY A 134 -5.55 15.00 0.70
CA GLY A 134 -6.72 14.42 1.36
C GLY A 134 -7.89 14.10 0.42
N LYS A 135 -7.73 14.25 -0.90
CA LYS A 135 -8.80 13.94 -1.85
C LYS A 135 -8.94 12.43 -2.05
N LEU A 136 -10.18 11.97 -2.05
CA LEU A 136 -10.54 10.59 -2.38
C LEU A 136 -10.69 10.41 -3.90
N ILE A 137 -9.98 9.42 -4.42
CA ILE A 137 -10.05 8.99 -5.81
C ILE A 137 -10.57 7.55 -5.80
N PRO A 138 -11.75 7.26 -6.39
CA PRO A 138 -12.25 5.90 -6.50
C PRO A 138 -11.25 5.00 -7.23
N GLY A 139 -11.00 3.80 -6.71
CA GLY A 139 -10.06 2.83 -7.27
C GLY A 139 -10.42 2.44 -8.71
N THR A 140 -11.71 2.44 -9.05
CA THR A 140 -12.19 2.23 -10.43
C THR A 140 -11.67 3.26 -11.43
N LYS A 141 -11.26 4.46 -10.99
CA LYS A 141 -10.61 5.46 -11.85
C LYS A 141 -9.11 5.21 -12.06
N LEU A 142 -8.52 4.29 -11.31
CA LEU A 142 -7.12 3.90 -11.42
C LEU A 142 -6.92 2.72 -12.37
N ILE A 143 -7.99 1.92 -12.55
CA ILE A 143 -8.04 0.78 -13.48
C ILE A 143 -7.88 1.29 -14.90
N ASP A 144 -6.98 0.64 -15.62
CA ASP A 144 -6.70 0.82 -17.03
C ASP A 144 -6.42 -0.57 -17.59
N GLU A 145 -7.08 -0.92 -18.70
CA GLU A 145 -7.05 -2.26 -19.32
C GLU A 145 -5.65 -2.73 -19.70
N ASN A 146 -4.68 -1.81 -19.75
CA ASN A 146 -3.29 -2.15 -20.02
C ASN A 146 -2.52 -2.67 -18.81
N TYR A 147 -3.08 -2.61 -17.59
CA TYR A 147 -2.43 -3.11 -16.39
C TYR A 147 -3.13 -4.35 -15.83
N PHE A 148 -2.32 -5.31 -15.41
CA PHE A 148 -2.72 -6.30 -14.43
C PHE A 148 -2.61 -5.70 -13.03
N ILE A 149 -3.43 -6.19 -12.11
CA ILE A 149 -3.43 -5.77 -10.71
C ILE A 149 -2.94 -6.94 -9.87
N TYR A 150 -1.97 -6.69 -9.01
CA TYR A 150 -1.39 -7.69 -8.11
C TYR A 150 -1.43 -7.20 -6.67
N TYR A 151 -1.51 -8.14 -5.73
CA TYR A 151 -1.20 -7.89 -4.33
C TYR A 151 0.13 -8.54 -3.95
N CYS A 152 0.81 -7.97 -2.97
CA CYS A 152 2.03 -8.52 -2.40
C CYS A 152 2.12 -8.13 -0.92
N TRP A 153 2.32 -9.10 -0.03
CA TRP A 153 2.36 -8.85 1.43
C TRP A 153 3.39 -9.74 2.14
N TRP A 154 3.76 -9.34 3.36
CA TRP A 154 4.75 -10.00 4.21
C TRP A 154 4.15 -10.18 5.61
N ASP A 155 4.31 -11.37 6.19
CA ASP A 155 4.02 -11.69 7.61
C ASP A 155 5.26 -11.38 8.47
#